data_AF-A0A543NV46-F1
#
_entry.id   AF-A0A543NV46-F1
#
_cell.length_a   1.000
_cell.length_b   1.000
_cell.length_c   1.000
_cell.angle_alpha   90.00
_cell.angle_beta   90.00
_cell.angle_gamma   90.00
#
_symmetry.space_group_name_H-M   'P 1'
#
loop_
_entity.id
_entity.type
_entity.pdbx_description
1 polymer ?
#
loop_
_entity_poly.entity_id
_entity_poly.type
_entity_poly.pdbx_seq_one_letter_code
_entity_poly.pdbx_strand_id
1 'polypeptide(L)'
;MVLASTDPPEVQLAMNRTWHLPFRWVSDPGGTELARPLGAWDDDASIFRPVIVAVAPDGAEVFRELSRDFTDRPDDEPFLTALESLGLEPLAPAPPWAPEALEPRPSKRAFTPASFIPYFRAIKFNTGALSERMVDERDRAEVLTEKGMAESFLATFDEWRAEHPPERQ
;
A
#
# COMPACT_ATOMS: atom_id res chain seq x y z
N MET A 1 -8.92 -4.09 9.76
CA MET A 1 -7.78 -3.29 9.26
C MET A 1 -8.11 -1.81 9.35
N VAL A 2 -7.11 -1.00 9.68
CA VAL A 2 -7.16 0.47 9.69
C VAL A 2 -6.01 0.97 8.81
N LEU A 3 -6.29 1.97 7.99
CA LEU A 3 -5.31 2.65 7.15
C LEU A 3 -4.92 3.98 7.79
N ALA A 4 -3.68 4.42 7.61
CA ALA A 4 -3.21 5.71 8.10
C ALA A 4 -2.38 6.42 7.03
N SER A 5 -2.51 7.75 6.96
CA SER A 5 -1.63 8.58 6.15
C SER A 5 -1.56 10.01 6.69
N THR A 6 -0.64 10.80 6.15
CA THR A 6 -0.52 12.24 6.46
C THR A 6 -1.55 13.10 5.72
N ASP A 7 -2.36 12.50 4.82
CA ASP A 7 -3.39 13.21 4.09
C ASP A 7 -4.52 13.65 5.02
N PRO A 8 -5.17 14.79 4.72
CA PRO A 8 -6.36 15.20 5.45
C PRO A 8 -7.53 14.24 5.17
N PRO A 9 -8.50 14.12 6.09
CA PRO A 9 -9.57 13.11 6.01
C PRO A 9 -10.34 13.11 4.68
N GLU A 10 -10.60 14.28 4.10
CA GLU A 10 -11.33 14.39 2.84
C GLU A 10 -10.60 13.77 1.63
N VAL A 11 -9.26 13.76 1.65
CA VAL A 11 -8.44 13.13 0.60
C VAL A 11 -8.42 11.62 0.79
N GLN A 12 -8.32 11.15 2.04
CA GLN A 12 -8.40 9.73 2.39
C GLN A 12 -9.77 9.13 1.99
N LEU A 13 -10.86 9.85 2.23
CA LEU A 13 -12.18 9.39 1.82
C LEU A 13 -12.37 9.43 0.29
N ALA A 14 -11.68 10.34 -0.42
CA ALA A 14 -11.65 10.31 -1.89
C ALA A 14 -10.92 9.06 -2.41
N MET A 15 -9.85 8.62 -1.73
CA MET A 15 -9.20 7.34 -2.01
C MET A 15 -10.18 6.17 -1.83
N ASN A 16 -10.93 6.12 -0.72
CA ASN A 16 -11.97 5.10 -0.49
C ASN A 16 -13.02 5.08 -1.60
N ARG A 17 -13.55 6.24 -2.00
CA ARG A 17 -14.54 6.31 -3.08
C ARG A 17 -13.97 5.85 -4.43
N THR A 18 -12.71 6.17 -4.71
CA THR A 18 -12.07 5.84 -5.99
C THR A 18 -11.70 4.36 -6.10
N TRP A 19 -11.22 3.76 -5.00
CA TRP A 19 -10.73 2.38 -4.93
C TRP A 19 -11.69 1.41 -4.26
N HIS A 20 -12.87 1.88 -3.84
CA HIS A 20 -13.90 1.11 -3.14
C HIS A 20 -13.39 0.39 -1.88
N LEU A 21 -12.47 1.03 -1.15
CA LEU A 21 -11.84 0.43 0.02
C LEU A 21 -12.81 0.43 1.22
N PRO A 22 -13.00 -0.71 1.92
CA PRO A 22 -13.93 -0.81 3.05
C PRO A 22 -13.31 -0.34 4.38
N PHE A 23 -12.05 0.10 4.38
CA PHE A 23 -11.26 0.27 5.59
C PHE A 23 -11.37 1.67 6.19
N ARG A 24 -11.25 1.72 7.53
CA ARG A 24 -11.20 2.97 8.29
C ARG A 24 -9.88 3.69 8.04
N TRP A 25 -9.92 5.01 8.06
CA TRP A 25 -8.72 5.86 7.95
C TRP A 25 -8.43 6.61 9.23
N VAL A 26 -7.15 6.81 9.49
CA VAL A 26 -6.62 7.77 10.45
C VAL A 26 -5.79 8.80 9.69
N SER A 27 -6.14 10.07 9.84
CA SER A 27 -5.33 11.19 9.36
C SER A 27 -4.34 11.57 10.46
N ASP A 28 -3.06 11.59 10.12
CA ASP A 28 -1.96 12.02 11.00
C ASP A 28 -1.13 13.12 10.33
N PRO A 29 -1.69 14.33 10.13
CA PRO A 29 -0.97 15.43 9.51
C PRO A 29 0.23 15.82 10.37
N GLY A 30 1.43 15.81 9.79
CA GLY A 30 2.68 16.11 10.52
C GLY A 30 3.28 14.91 11.28
N GLY A 31 2.59 13.76 11.27
CA GLY A 31 3.14 12.49 11.75
C GLY A 31 3.26 12.38 13.27
N THR A 32 2.68 13.30 14.05
CA THR A 32 2.95 13.40 15.49
C THR A 32 2.22 12.35 16.30
N GLU A 33 1.05 11.90 15.84
CA GLU A 33 0.19 10.98 16.60
C GLU A 33 0.49 9.52 16.29
N LEU A 34 0.95 9.20 15.08
CA LEU A 34 1.23 7.82 14.64
C LEU A 34 2.61 7.66 14.02
N ALA A 35 2.92 8.38 12.94
CA ALA A 35 4.10 8.08 12.13
C ALA A 35 5.41 8.17 12.94
N ARG A 36 5.58 9.23 13.73
CA ARG A 36 6.76 9.46 14.57
C ARG A 36 6.82 8.49 15.75
N PRO A 37 5.75 8.28 16.56
CA PRO A 37 5.74 7.23 17.57
C PRO A 37 6.06 5.83 17.04
N LEU A 38 5.63 5.53 15.82
CA LEU A 38 5.93 4.28 15.14
C LEU A 38 7.31 4.26 14.48
N GLY A 39 8.13 5.32 14.56
CA GLY A 39 9.41 5.38 13.86
C GLY A 39 9.29 5.30 12.32
N ALA A 40 8.09 5.51 11.79
CA ALA A 40 7.74 5.41 10.38
C ALA A 40 7.63 6.79 9.72
N TRP A 41 8.13 7.85 10.35
CA TRP A 41 8.21 9.17 9.76
C TRP A 41 9.47 9.32 8.89
N ASP A 42 9.32 9.91 7.71
CA ASP A 42 10.42 10.39 6.88
C ASP A 42 10.55 11.91 7.03
N ASP A 43 11.64 12.39 7.64
CA ASP A 43 11.83 13.83 7.86
C ASP A 43 12.11 14.60 6.56
N ASP A 44 12.81 13.99 5.59
CA ASP A 44 13.20 14.65 4.34
C ASP A 44 11.99 14.82 3.41
N ALA A 45 11.21 13.75 3.24
CA ALA A 45 10.02 13.75 2.41
C ALA A 45 8.78 14.28 3.15
N SER A 46 8.82 14.38 4.49
CA SER A 46 7.69 14.74 5.34
C SER A 46 6.46 13.85 5.09
N ILE A 47 6.70 12.54 4.97
CA ILE A 47 5.68 11.53 4.71
C ILE A 47 5.72 10.38 5.72
N PHE A 48 4.64 9.62 5.73
CA PHE A 48 4.58 8.32 6.37
C PHE A 48 5.32 7.30 5.49
N ARG A 49 6.44 6.76 5.98
CA ARG A 49 7.07 5.57 5.38
C ARG A 49 6.13 4.39 5.56
N PRO A 50 5.85 3.60 4.51
CA PRO A 50 4.92 2.50 4.62
C PRO A 50 5.30 1.56 5.77
N VAL A 51 4.33 1.20 6.59
CA VAL A 51 4.51 0.28 7.70
C VAL A 51 3.26 -0.56 7.87
N ILE A 52 3.45 -1.85 8.11
CA ILE A 52 2.39 -2.78 8.48
C ILE A 52 2.64 -3.20 9.92
N VAL A 53 1.62 -3.06 10.77
CA VAL A 53 1.66 -3.50 12.16
C VAL A 53 0.43 -4.38 12.41
N ALA A 54 0.65 -5.59 12.90
CA ALA A 54 -0.41 -6.46 13.38
C ALA A 54 -0.40 -6.49 14.91
N VAL A 55 -1.56 -6.22 15.50
CA VAL A 55 -1.77 -6.23 16.96
C VAL A 55 -2.80 -7.30 17.28
N ALA A 56 -2.43 -8.25 18.14
CA ALA A 56 -3.31 -9.32 18.61
C ALA A 56 -4.39 -8.79 19.58
N PRO A 57 -5.46 -9.56 19.85
CA PRO A 57 -6.54 -9.12 20.73
C PRO A 57 -6.12 -8.77 22.17
N ASP A 58 -5.01 -9.32 22.65
CA ASP A 58 -4.40 -9.01 23.95
C ASP A 58 -3.56 -7.72 23.94
N GLY A 59 -3.42 -7.08 22.79
CA GLY A 59 -2.63 -5.87 22.58
C GLY A 59 -1.18 -6.12 22.20
N ALA A 60 -0.73 -7.37 22.07
CA ALA A 60 0.64 -7.68 21.67
C ALA A 60 0.88 -7.36 20.18
N GLU A 61 2.02 -6.75 19.85
CA GLU A 61 2.49 -6.66 18.46
C GLU A 61 3.00 -8.03 18.03
N VAL A 62 2.37 -8.61 16.99
CA VAL A 62 2.70 -9.97 16.50
C VAL A 62 3.35 -9.96 15.12
N PHE A 63 3.28 -8.83 14.42
CA PHE A 63 3.97 -8.61 13.16
C PHE A 63 4.27 -7.13 12.99
N ARG A 64 5.45 -6.85 12.42
CA ARG A 64 5.85 -5.50 12.05
C ARG A 64 6.78 -5.56 10.86
N GLU A 65 6.41 -4.82 9.82
CA GLU A 65 7.24 -4.60 8.63
C GLU A 65 7.29 -3.09 8.36
N LEU A 66 8.47 -2.49 8.50
CA LEU A 66 8.72 -1.10 8.13
C LEU A 66 9.47 -1.09 6.80
N SER A 67 8.86 -0.47 5.79
CA SER A 67 9.46 -0.33 4.48
C SER A 67 10.76 0.48 4.52
N ARG A 68 11.67 0.11 3.63
CA ARG A 68 12.98 0.78 3.46
C ARG A 68 12.81 2.21 2.98
N ASP A 69 11.87 2.41 2.05
CA ASP A 69 11.51 3.70 1.47
C ASP A 69 10.03 3.74 1.07
N PHE A 70 9.61 4.81 0.39
CA PHE A 70 8.22 5.00 -0.04
C PHE A 70 7.81 4.19 -1.28
N THR A 71 8.78 3.62 -2.01
CA THR A 71 8.56 2.76 -3.18
C THR A 71 8.44 1.29 -2.81
N ASP A 72 9.01 0.90 -1.66
CA ASP A 72 8.99 -0.48 -1.18
C ASP A 72 7.56 -1.05 -1.10
N ARG A 73 7.37 -2.24 -1.67
CA ARG A 73 6.11 -3.00 -1.62
C ARG A 73 6.47 -4.43 -1.19
N PRO A 74 6.59 -4.69 0.12
CA PRO A 74 6.90 -6.03 0.60
C PRO A 74 5.78 -7.00 0.22
N ASP A 75 6.15 -8.27 0.08
CA ASP A 75 5.22 -9.38 -0.07
C ASP A 75 4.25 -9.42 1.13
N ASP A 76 2.97 -9.73 0.89
CA ASP A 76 1.97 -9.81 1.95
C ASP A 76 1.96 -11.18 2.66
N GLU A 77 2.56 -12.21 2.06
CA GLU A 77 2.62 -13.56 2.62
C GLU A 77 3.20 -13.64 4.05
N PRO A 78 4.32 -12.97 4.41
CA PRO A 78 4.82 -12.98 5.78
C PRO A 78 3.82 -12.41 6.79
N PHE A 79 3.09 -11.37 6.40
CA PHE A 79 2.05 -10.76 7.22
C PHE A 79 0.83 -11.67 7.36
N LEU A 80 0.37 -12.26 6.25
CA LEU A 80 -0.76 -13.19 6.23
C LEU A 80 -0.46 -14.43 7.07
N THR A 81 0.70 -15.05 6.88
CA THR A 81 1.18 -16.19 7.68
C THR A 81 1.19 -15.85 9.18
N ALA A 82 1.70 -14.67 9.56
CA ALA A 82 1.74 -14.25 10.96
C ALA A 82 0.32 -14.11 11.55
N LEU A 83 -0.62 -13.53 10.80
CA LEU A 83 -2.02 -13.40 11.23
C LEU A 83 -2.72 -14.76 11.34
N GLU A 84 -2.55 -15.64 10.36
CA GLU A 84 -3.18 -16.97 10.34
C GLU A 84 -2.68 -17.85 11.48
N SER A 85 -1.41 -17.70 11.87
CA SER A 85 -0.81 -18.44 12.99
C SER A 85 -1.48 -18.16 14.34
N LEU A 86 -2.22 -17.05 14.46
CA LEU A 86 -2.97 -16.71 15.67
C LEU A 86 -4.21 -17.59 15.86
N GLY A 87 -4.67 -18.30 14.81
CA GLY A 87 -5.83 -19.19 14.87
C GLY A 87 -7.12 -18.49 15.31
N LEU A 88 -7.27 -17.21 14.95
CA LEU A 88 -8.44 -16.41 15.32
C LEU A 88 -9.64 -16.75 14.43
N GLU A 89 -10.82 -16.80 15.05
CA GLU A 89 -12.06 -16.94 14.31
C GLU A 89 -12.30 -15.71 13.41
N PRO A 90 -12.71 -15.91 12.14
CA PRO A 90 -13.01 -14.82 11.23
C PRO A 90 -14.13 -13.92 11.78
N LEU A 91 -13.89 -12.61 11.78
CA LEU A 91 -14.93 -11.65 12.11
C LEU A 91 -15.82 -11.39 10.89
N ALA A 92 -17.10 -11.10 11.15
CA ALA A 92 -17.99 -10.59 10.12
C ALA A 92 -17.40 -9.30 9.50
N PRO A 93 -17.50 -9.11 8.17
CA PRO A 93 -17.03 -7.89 7.52
C PRO A 93 -17.67 -6.66 8.18
N ALA A 94 -16.84 -5.68 8.55
CA ALA A 94 -17.34 -4.40 9.03
C ALA A 94 -18.07 -3.66 7.88
N PRO A 95 -19.08 -2.83 8.19
CA PRO A 95 -19.67 -1.96 7.17
C PRO A 95 -18.60 -1.04 6.57
N PRO A 96 -18.69 -0.71 5.26
CA PRO A 96 -17.73 0.18 4.63
C PRO A 96 -17.57 1.51 5.38
N TRP A 97 -16.34 1.98 5.50
CA TRP A 97 -16.05 3.25 6.15
C TRP A 97 -16.57 4.45 5.34
N ALA A 98 -17.63 5.09 5.86
CA ALA A 98 -18.27 6.25 5.25
C ALA A 98 -18.81 7.22 6.33
N PRO A 99 -17.96 8.07 6.94
CA PRO A 99 -18.40 9.05 7.94
C PRO A 99 -19.30 10.14 7.31
N GLU A 100 -20.49 10.36 7.87
CA GLU A 100 -21.53 11.25 7.30
C GLU A 100 -21.12 12.74 7.25
N ALA A 101 -20.30 13.21 8.18
CA ALA A 101 -19.96 14.63 8.32
C ALA A 101 -18.79 15.09 7.43
N LEU A 102 -18.23 14.21 6.59
CA LEU A 102 -17.04 14.49 5.80
C LEU A 102 -17.30 14.24 4.32
N GLU A 103 -17.17 15.28 3.51
CA GLU A 103 -17.25 15.16 2.06
C GLU A 103 -15.85 14.93 1.45
N PRO A 104 -15.67 13.85 0.69
CA PRO A 104 -14.48 13.58 -0.11
C PRO A 104 -14.10 14.72 -1.04
N ARG A 105 -12.81 15.03 -1.04
CA ARG A 105 -12.20 15.99 -1.97
C ARG A 105 -11.13 15.28 -2.80
N PRO A 106 -11.45 14.93 -4.06
CA PRO A 106 -10.48 14.31 -4.96
C PRO A 106 -9.21 15.16 -5.06
N SER A 107 -8.06 14.49 -4.92
CA SER A 107 -6.76 15.11 -5.10
C SER A 107 -6.20 14.72 -6.46
N LYS A 108 -5.67 15.69 -7.22
CA LYS A 108 -4.94 15.40 -8.48
C LYS A 108 -3.66 14.61 -8.26
N ARG A 109 -3.16 14.56 -7.01
CA ARG A 109 -2.00 13.77 -6.61
C ARG A 109 -2.38 12.32 -6.25
N ALA A 110 -3.68 12.00 -6.16
CA ALA A 110 -4.12 10.67 -5.78
C ALA A 110 -3.83 9.67 -6.91
N PHE A 111 -3.35 8.50 -6.52
CA PHE A 111 -3.23 7.36 -7.42
C PHE A 111 -4.63 6.89 -7.81
N THR A 112 -4.88 6.66 -9.11
CA THR A 112 -6.19 6.24 -9.62
C THR A 112 -6.10 4.89 -10.30
N PRO A 113 -7.20 4.11 -10.39
CA PRO A 113 -7.21 2.83 -11.07
C PRO A 113 -6.69 2.91 -12.52
N ALA A 114 -7.03 3.99 -13.24
CA ALA A 114 -6.54 4.22 -14.61
C ALA A 114 -5.00 4.39 -14.68
N SER A 115 -4.37 4.84 -13.59
CA SER A 115 -2.92 5.00 -13.49
C SER A 115 -2.18 3.70 -13.17
N PHE A 116 -2.88 2.65 -12.73
CA PHE A 116 -2.26 1.42 -12.22
C PHE A 116 -1.33 0.76 -13.24
N ILE A 117 -1.85 0.46 -14.42
CA ILE A 117 -1.10 -0.20 -15.49
C ILE A 117 0.06 0.64 -16.03
N PRO A 118 -0.11 1.93 -16.40
CA PRO A 118 1.01 2.71 -16.88
C PRO A 118 2.11 2.88 -15.82
N TYR A 119 1.74 2.98 -14.54
CA TYR A 119 2.69 3.11 -13.43
C TYR A 119 3.59 1.87 -13.30
N PHE A 120 3.03 0.67 -13.14
CA PHE A 120 3.84 -0.55 -12.97
C PHE A 120 4.60 -0.94 -14.23
N ARG A 121 4.07 -0.64 -15.43
CA ARG A 121 4.85 -0.78 -16.67
C ARG A 121 6.08 0.13 -16.66
N ALA A 122 5.92 1.39 -16.28
CA ALA A 122 7.04 2.33 -16.23
C ALA A 122 8.11 1.88 -15.23
N ILE A 123 7.71 1.40 -14.04
CA ILE A 123 8.65 0.82 -13.07
C ILE A 123 9.41 -0.34 -13.70
N LYS A 124 8.71 -1.37 -14.18
CA LYS A 124 9.31 -2.56 -14.80
C LYS A 124 10.33 -2.21 -15.89
N PHE A 125 9.98 -1.31 -16.81
CA PHE A 125 10.86 -0.93 -17.91
C PHE A 125 12.09 -0.15 -17.42
N ASN A 126 11.90 0.82 -16.54
CA ASN A 126 12.98 1.68 -16.08
C ASN A 126 13.96 0.92 -15.18
N THR A 127 13.46 0.10 -14.26
CA THR A 127 14.30 -0.71 -13.37
C THR A 127 15.06 -1.78 -14.17
N GLY A 128 14.41 -2.40 -15.17
CA GLY A 128 15.10 -3.28 -16.13
C GLY A 128 16.29 -2.60 -16.79
N ALA A 129 16.06 -1.44 -17.43
CA ALA A 129 17.12 -0.69 -18.11
C ALA A 129 18.22 -0.17 -17.17
N LEU A 130 17.87 0.22 -15.93
CA LEU A 130 18.84 0.65 -14.93
C LEU A 130 19.71 -0.51 -14.44
N SER A 131 19.12 -1.69 -14.22
CA SER A 131 19.84 -2.88 -13.72
C SER A 131 20.97 -3.34 -14.66
N GLU A 132 20.85 -3.07 -15.96
CA GLU A 132 21.89 -3.37 -16.96
C GLU A 132 23.09 -2.42 -16.90
N ARG A 133 22.93 -1.27 -16.23
CA ARG A 133 23.95 -0.22 -16.12
C ARG A 133 24.58 -0.15 -14.74
N MET A 134 24.06 -0.89 -13.77
CA MET A 134 24.58 -0.92 -12.40
C MET A 134 25.91 -1.66 -12.34
N VAL A 135 26.88 -1.04 -11.66
CA VAL A 135 28.20 -1.63 -11.38
C VAL A 135 28.19 -2.34 -10.03
N ASP A 136 27.51 -1.77 -9.05
CA ASP A 136 27.37 -2.36 -7.73
C ASP A 136 26.32 -3.47 -7.74
N GLU A 137 26.68 -4.65 -7.22
CA GLU A 137 25.80 -5.83 -7.23
C GLU A 137 24.60 -5.67 -6.29
N ARG A 138 24.76 -4.93 -5.19
CA ARG A 138 23.67 -4.67 -4.25
C ARG A 138 22.67 -3.71 -4.89
N ASP A 139 23.13 -2.60 -5.47
CA ASP A 139 22.24 -1.66 -6.17
C ASP A 139 21.49 -2.36 -7.31
N ARG A 140 22.18 -3.24 -8.04
CA ARG A 140 21.56 -4.06 -9.08
C ARG A 140 20.47 -4.97 -8.51
N ALA A 141 20.73 -5.65 -7.39
CA ALA A 141 19.77 -6.54 -6.76
C ALA A 141 18.53 -5.78 -6.25
N GLU A 142 18.71 -4.59 -5.69
CA GLU A 142 17.60 -3.73 -5.23
C GLU A 142 16.71 -3.32 -6.41
N VAL A 143 17.29 -2.87 -7.53
CA VAL A 143 16.53 -2.51 -8.74
C VAL A 143 15.83 -3.72 -9.36
N LEU A 144 16.45 -4.90 -9.35
CA LEU A 144 15.83 -6.13 -9.84
C LEU A 144 14.66 -6.60 -8.94
N THR A 145 14.74 -6.32 -7.64
CA THR A 145 13.64 -6.58 -6.70
C THR A 145 12.43 -5.72 -7.05
N GLU A 146 12.64 -4.43 -7.25
CA GLU A 146 11.59 -3.49 -7.68
C GLU A 146 10.98 -3.88 -9.05
N LYS A 147 11.81 -4.35 -9.98
CA LYS A 147 11.35 -4.92 -11.26
C LYS A 147 10.43 -6.13 -11.04
N GLY A 148 10.85 -7.08 -10.21
CA GLY A 148 10.10 -8.30 -9.92
C GLY A 148 8.74 -7.99 -9.28
N MET A 149 8.71 -7.04 -8.36
CA MET A 149 7.48 -6.50 -7.77
C MET A 149 6.53 -5.98 -8.85
N ALA A 150 7.01 -5.10 -9.74
CA ALA A 150 6.16 -4.56 -10.80
C ALA A 150 5.68 -5.65 -11.79
N GLU A 151 6.49 -6.68 -12.04
CA GLU A 151 6.10 -7.84 -12.83
C GLU A 151 4.97 -8.64 -12.16
N SER A 152 5.04 -8.85 -10.85
CA SER A 152 4.00 -9.52 -10.07
C SER A 152 2.66 -8.80 -10.16
N PHE A 153 2.61 -7.49 -9.87
CA PHE A 153 1.37 -6.71 -9.96
C PHE A 153 0.73 -6.73 -11.35
N LEU A 154 1.56 -6.69 -12.41
CA LEU A 154 1.06 -6.76 -13.78
C LEU A 154 0.53 -8.15 -14.13
N ALA A 155 1.17 -9.22 -13.65
CA ALA A 155 0.72 -10.60 -13.86
C ALA A 155 -0.63 -10.83 -13.19
N THR A 156 -0.78 -10.47 -11.91
CA THR A 156 -2.05 -10.57 -11.18
C THR A 156 -3.16 -9.77 -11.85
N PHE A 157 -2.86 -8.58 -12.38
CA PHE A 157 -3.86 -7.81 -13.13
C PHE A 157 -4.29 -8.52 -14.42
N ASP A 158 -3.36 -9.11 -15.17
CA ASP A 158 -3.69 -9.85 -16.38
C ASP A 158 -4.51 -11.11 -16.08
N GLU A 159 -4.24 -11.81 -14.98
CA GLU A 159 -5.04 -12.92 -14.45
C GLU A 159 -6.46 -12.45 -14.11
N TRP A 160 -6.58 -11.41 -13.27
CA TRP A 160 -7.87 -10.83 -12.91
C TRP A 160 -8.69 -10.41 -14.13
N ARG A 161 -8.05 -9.79 -15.13
CA ARG A 161 -8.71 -9.36 -16.38
C ARG A 161 -9.13 -10.54 -17.25
N ALA A 162 -8.41 -11.67 -17.20
CA ALA A 162 -8.81 -12.89 -17.90
C ALA A 162 -10.06 -13.51 -17.27
N GLU A 163 -10.20 -13.43 -15.94
CA GLU A 163 -11.38 -13.86 -15.19
C GLU A 163 -12.56 -12.88 -15.33
N HIS A 164 -12.27 -11.59 -15.50
CA HIS A 164 -13.25 -10.50 -15.58
C HIS A 164 -13.11 -9.74 -16.91
N PRO A 165 -13.39 -10.37 -18.06
CA PRO A 165 -13.25 -9.72 -19.35
C PRO A 165 -14.19 -8.51 -19.42
N PRO A 166 -13.74 -7.37 -19.98
CA PRO A 166 -14.61 -6.21 -20.13
C PRO A 166 -15.83 -6.57 -20.98
N GLU A 167 -17.01 -6.11 -20.56
CA GLU A 167 -18.23 -6.26 -21.35
C GLU A 167 -17.97 -5.71 -22.76
N ARG A 168 -18.27 -6.52 -23.78
CA ARG A 168 -18.12 -6.09 -25.17
C ARG A 168 -19.05 -4.89 -25.39
N GLN A 169 -18.47 -3.70 -25.56
CA GLN A 169 -19.18 -2.52 -26.04
C GLN A 169 -19.58 -2.69 -27.50
#